data_AF-A0A150HLE0-F1
#
_entry.id   AF-A0A150HLE0-F1
#
_cell.length_a   1.000
_cell.length_b   1.000
_cell.length_c   1.000
_cell.angle_alpha   90.00
_cell.angle_beta   90.00
_cell.angle_gamma   90.00
#
_symmetry.space_group_name_H-M   'P 1'
#
loop_
_entity.id
_entity.type
_entity.pdbx_description
1 polymer ?
#
loop_
_entity_poly.entity_id
_entity_poly.type
_entity_poly.pdbx_seq_one_letter_code
_entity_poly.pdbx_strand_id
1 'polypeptide(L)'
;MNNQELIQCVERQKALSNQSGIIENKKAVSELLQKQVDEWLAKGGKIADLDAHERFQPETFNGNNQQQTKRVRASGVARRAAQKKGEIFYHGLECAICKETLRYVQNMNCVACNRKRAQQRGKGKVQRVVGEMA
;
A
#
# COMPACT_ATOMS: atom_id res chain seq x y z
N MET A 1 28.93 30.32 -3.01
CA MET A 1 28.44 28.93 -2.98
C MET A 1 29.48 28.07 -2.30
N ASN A 2 29.12 27.43 -1.20
CA ASN A 2 29.99 26.51 -0.50
C ASN A 2 30.14 25.19 -1.31
N ASN A 3 31.28 24.51 -1.23
CA ASN A 3 31.55 23.26 -1.96
C ASN A 3 30.47 22.19 -1.74
N GLN A 4 29.86 22.16 -0.55
CA GLN A 4 28.74 21.26 -0.25
C GLN A 4 27.46 21.59 -1.05
N GLU A 5 27.18 22.86 -1.34
CA GLU A 5 26.01 23.27 -2.12
C GLU A 5 26.18 22.92 -3.60
N LEU A 6 27.40 23.00 -4.11
CA LEU A 6 27.75 22.60 -5.48
C LEU A 6 27.59 21.10 -5.70
N ILE A 7 28.04 20.27 -4.76
CA ILE A 7 27.87 18.81 -4.81
C ILE A 7 26.38 18.44 -4.85
N GLN A 8 25.57 19.03 -3.96
CA GLN A 8 24.12 18.78 -3.93
C GLN A 8 23.40 19.23 -5.21
N CYS A 9 23.88 20.30 -5.87
CA CYS A 9 23.31 20.78 -7.13
C CYS A 9 23.57 19.79 -8.27
N VAL A 10 24.80 19.28 -8.37
CA VAL A 10 25.18 18.28 -9.38
C VAL A 10 24.43 16.96 -9.19
N GLU A 11 24.25 16.50 -7.94
CA GLU A 11 23.47 15.30 -7.64
C GLU A 11 21.99 15.45 -8.03
N ARG A 12 21.37 16.61 -7.74
CA ARG A 12 20.00 16.91 -8.17
C ARG A 12 19.87 16.96 -9.69
N GLN A 13 20.82 17.58 -10.39
CA GLN A 13 20.83 17.62 -11.86
C GLN A 13 20.93 16.23 -12.47
N LYS A 14 21.80 15.36 -11.94
CA LYS A 14 21.89 13.96 -12.37
C LYS A 14 20.60 13.18 -12.11
N ALA A 15 19.97 13.38 -10.95
CA ALA A 15 18.70 12.73 -10.62
C ALA A 15 17.55 13.16 -11.56
N LEU A 16 17.48 14.47 -11.89
CA LEU A 16 16.49 15.01 -12.83
C LEU A 16 16.72 14.50 -14.25
N SER A 17 17.98 14.44 -14.71
CA SER A 17 18.35 13.88 -16.02
C SER A 17 18.02 12.38 -16.14
N ASN A 18 18.29 11.60 -15.08
CA ASN A 18 17.90 10.19 -15.03
C ASN A 18 16.38 10.02 -15.05
N GLN A 19 15.63 10.92 -14.39
CA GLN A 19 14.17 10.89 -14.39
C GLN A 19 13.57 11.25 -15.76
N SER A 20 14.13 12.25 -16.46
CA SER A 20 13.68 12.61 -17.81
C SER A 20 13.90 11.49 -18.81
N GLY A 21 15.07 10.83 -18.78
CA GLY A 21 15.35 9.68 -19.64
C GLY A 21 14.40 8.48 -19.37
N ILE A 22 14.03 8.23 -18.12
CA ILE A 22 13.04 7.21 -17.77
C ILE A 22 11.65 7.56 -18.32
N ILE A 23 11.26 8.84 -18.27
CA ILE A 23 9.95 9.29 -18.78
C ILE A 23 9.91 9.17 -20.30
N GLU A 24 10.95 9.59 -21.00
CA GLU A 24 11.06 9.51 -22.47
C GLU A 24 11.04 8.06 -22.95
N ASN A 25 11.80 7.17 -22.30
CA ASN A 25 11.79 5.74 -22.61
C ASN A 25 10.39 5.12 -22.41
N LYS A 26 9.68 5.49 -21.34
CA LYS A 26 8.31 5.01 -21.10
C LYS A 26 7.32 5.53 -22.13
N LYS A 27 7.45 6.78 -22.58
CA LYS A 27 6.64 7.35 -23.66
C LYS A 27 6.89 6.61 -24.97
N ALA A 28 8.15 6.39 -25.35
CA ALA A 28 8.51 5.65 -26.55
C ALA A 28 7.94 4.22 -26.55
N VAL A 29 8.00 3.53 -25.42
CA VAL A 29 7.38 2.19 -25.26
C VAL A 29 5.86 2.27 -25.39
N SER A 30 5.21 3.27 -24.78
CA SER A 30 3.76 3.46 -24.88
C SER A 30 3.32 3.73 -26.31
N GLU A 31 4.06 4.54 -27.06
CA GLU A 31 3.78 4.84 -28.47
C GLU A 31 3.96 3.62 -29.37
N LEU A 32 4.99 2.80 -29.10
CA LEU A 32 5.21 1.54 -29.81
C LEU A 32 4.06 0.55 -29.55
N LEU A 33 3.64 0.39 -28.29
CA LEU A 33 2.52 -0.47 -27.92
C LEU A 33 1.21 0.00 -28.57
N GLN A 34 0.97 1.31 -28.61
CA GLN A 34 -0.22 1.85 -29.26
C GLN A 34 -0.26 1.49 -30.75
N LYS A 35 0.86 1.65 -31.47
CA LYS A 35 0.97 1.24 -32.89
C LYS A 35 0.72 -0.25 -33.08
N GLN A 36 1.26 -1.10 -32.21
CA GLN A 36 1.04 -2.55 -32.27
C GLN A 36 -0.43 -2.92 -32.07
N VAL A 37 -1.11 -2.26 -31.13
CA VAL A 37 -2.55 -2.44 -30.90
C VAL A 37 -3.35 -1.99 -32.13
N ASP A 38 -3.03 -0.83 -32.69
CA ASP A 38 -3.73 -0.28 -33.86
C ASP A 38 -3.55 -1.19 -35.09
N GLU A 39 -2.34 -1.71 -35.33
CA GLU A 39 -2.06 -2.68 -36.39
C GLU A 39 -2.79 -4.02 -36.18
N TRP A 40 -2.89 -4.49 -34.93
CA TRP A 40 -3.61 -5.71 -34.59
C TRP A 40 -5.12 -5.56 -34.81
N LEU A 41 -5.70 -4.42 -34.41
CA LEU A 41 -7.09 -4.07 -34.70
C LEU A 41 -7.34 -3.95 -36.21
N ALA A 42 -6.43 -3.33 -36.96
CA ALA A 42 -6.53 -3.19 -38.42
C ALA A 42 -6.48 -4.54 -39.16
N LYS A 43 -5.76 -5.53 -38.62
CA LYS A 43 -5.72 -6.91 -39.12
C LYS A 43 -6.94 -7.75 -38.72
N GLY A 44 -7.95 -7.13 -38.09
CA GLY A 44 -9.18 -7.79 -37.67
C GLY A 44 -9.08 -8.54 -36.34
N GLY A 45 -8.05 -8.25 -35.53
CA GLY A 45 -7.87 -8.83 -34.21
C GLY A 45 -9.06 -8.53 -33.30
N LYS A 46 -9.70 -9.56 -32.76
CA LYS A 46 -10.75 -9.43 -31.75
C LYS A 46 -10.18 -9.81 -30.40
N ILE A 47 -10.69 -9.19 -29.33
CA ILE A 47 -10.27 -9.53 -27.95
C ILE A 47 -10.48 -11.02 -27.65
N ALA A 48 -11.45 -11.66 -28.30
CA ALA A 48 -11.69 -13.11 -28.22
C ALA A 48 -10.59 -13.97 -28.89
N ASP A 49 -9.82 -13.39 -29.82
CA ASP A 49 -8.74 -14.05 -30.57
C ASP A 49 -7.36 -13.77 -29.96
N LEU A 50 -7.29 -12.92 -28.92
CA LEU A 50 -6.11 -12.89 -28.06
C LEU A 50 -6.01 -14.26 -27.42
N ASP A 51 -5.00 -15.04 -27.81
CA ASP A 51 -4.63 -16.21 -27.05
C ASP A 51 -4.53 -15.80 -25.59
N ALA A 52 -5.24 -16.52 -24.72
CA ALA A 52 -5.03 -16.43 -23.28
C ALA A 52 -3.67 -17.05 -22.91
N HIS A 53 -2.61 -16.73 -23.67
CA HIS A 53 -1.21 -16.93 -23.37
C HIS A 53 -0.78 -15.95 -22.27
N GLU A 54 -1.46 -16.14 -21.16
CA GLU A 54 -1.09 -15.98 -19.75
C GLU A 54 -2.41 -16.04 -18.97
N ARG A 55 -3.18 -17.12 -19.17
CA ARG A 55 -4.05 -17.63 -18.12
C ARG A 55 -3.13 -17.75 -16.92
N PHE A 56 -3.28 -16.81 -15.97
CA PHE A 56 -2.52 -16.72 -14.72
C PHE A 56 -1.89 -18.07 -14.39
N GLN A 57 -0.57 -18.20 -14.61
CA GLN A 57 0.14 -19.42 -14.29
C GLN A 57 0.45 -19.35 -12.79
N PRO A 58 -0.30 -20.07 -11.94
CA PRO A 58 -0.06 -20.03 -10.50
C PRO A 58 1.37 -20.44 -10.13
N GLU A 59 2.08 -21.12 -11.03
CA GLU A 59 3.45 -21.56 -10.87
C GLU A 59 4.47 -20.42 -11.01
N THR A 60 4.19 -19.41 -11.86
CA THR A 60 5.06 -18.22 -12.04
C THR A 60 4.67 -17.06 -11.13
N PHE A 61 3.46 -17.10 -10.54
CA PHE A 61 3.08 -16.20 -9.47
C PHE A 61 3.82 -16.58 -8.19
N ASN A 62 5.02 -16.03 -8.01
CA ASN A 62 5.69 -15.97 -6.71
C ASN A 62 4.98 -14.95 -5.81
N GLY A 63 3.71 -15.20 -5.54
CA GLY A 63 2.98 -14.53 -4.49
C GLY A 63 3.56 -15.02 -3.17
N ASN A 64 4.48 -14.25 -2.58
CA ASN A 64 4.86 -14.33 -1.16
C ASN A 64 3.64 -14.27 -0.19
N ASN A 65 2.41 -14.17 -0.72
CA ASN A 65 1.14 -14.13 -0.04
C ASN A 65 0.40 -15.49 0.00
N GLN A 66 0.92 -16.55 -0.62
CA GLN A 66 0.23 -17.86 -0.67
C GLN A 66 0.16 -18.55 0.71
N GLN A 67 1.12 -18.23 1.60
CA GLN A 67 1.17 -18.77 2.96
C GLN A 67 0.53 -17.86 4.01
N GLN A 68 -0.60 -17.20 3.70
CA GLN A 68 -1.43 -16.68 4.79
C GLN A 68 -1.88 -17.85 5.67
N THR A 69 -1.38 -17.88 6.90
CA THR A 69 -1.71 -18.92 7.88
C THR A 69 -3.23 -18.99 8.06
N LYS A 70 -3.76 -20.17 8.45
CA LYS A 70 -5.20 -20.37 8.71
C LYS A 70 -5.79 -19.27 9.62
N ARG A 71 -4.99 -18.79 10.60
CA ARG A 71 -5.35 -17.70 11.52
C ARG A 71 -5.53 -16.35 10.84
N VAL A 72 -4.64 -15.99 9.90
CA VAL A 72 -4.73 -14.74 9.12
C VAL A 72 -5.99 -14.75 8.26
N ARG A 73 -6.25 -15.87 7.56
CA ARG A 73 -7.47 -16.04 6.75
C ARG A 73 -8.74 -15.92 7.59
N ALA A 74 -8.80 -16.59 8.74
CA ALA A 74 -9.94 -16.51 9.66
C ALA A 74 -10.20 -15.08 10.16
N SER A 75 -9.15 -14.35 10.54
CA SER A 75 -9.27 -12.94 10.92
C SER A 75 -9.79 -12.06 9.77
N GLY A 76 -9.39 -12.34 8.53
CA GLY A 76 -9.89 -11.62 7.34
C GLY A 76 -11.36 -11.90 7.05
N VAL A 77 -11.83 -13.13 7.26
CA VAL A 77 -13.25 -13.50 7.16
C VAL A 77 -14.06 -12.80 8.25
N ALA A 78 -13.60 -12.82 9.50
CA ALA A 78 -14.28 -12.15 10.62
C ALA A 78 -14.43 -10.64 10.38
N ARG A 79 -13.39 -9.96 9.88
CA ARG A 79 -13.45 -8.54 9.51
C ARG A 79 -14.49 -8.28 8.43
N ARG A 80 -14.50 -9.08 7.36
CA ARG A 80 -15.47 -8.91 6.25
C ARG A 80 -16.91 -9.13 6.71
N ALA A 81 -17.14 -10.07 7.62
CA ALA A 81 -18.45 -10.28 8.23
C ALA A 81 -18.87 -9.05 9.06
N ALA A 82 -17.98 -8.51 9.89
CA ALA A 82 -18.24 -7.30 10.69
C ALA A 82 -18.52 -6.07 9.81
N GLN A 83 -17.77 -5.90 8.71
CA GLN A 83 -18.02 -4.83 7.72
C GLN A 83 -19.43 -4.91 7.12
N LYS A 84 -19.85 -6.11 6.71
CA LYS A 84 -21.20 -6.33 6.15
C LYS A 84 -22.31 -6.03 7.16
N LYS A 85 -22.05 -6.25 8.44
CA LYS A 85 -22.98 -5.95 9.54
C LYS A 85 -22.94 -4.50 10.02
N GLY A 86 -22.01 -3.67 9.53
CA GLY A 86 -21.81 -2.31 10.03
C GLY A 86 -21.23 -2.25 11.46
N GLU A 87 -20.59 -3.32 11.93
CA GLU A 87 -19.96 -3.34 13.25
C GLU A 87 -18.69 -2.47 13.27
N ILE A 88 -18.41 -1.85 14.42
CA ILE A 88 -17.21 -1.02 14.61
C ILE A 88 -15.99 -1.90 14.96
N PHE A 89 -16.25 -3.05 15.61
CA PHE A 89 -15.23 -3.94 16.15
C PHE A 89 -15.40 -5.36 15.62
N TYR A 90 -14.30 -6.11 15.61
CA TYR A 90 -14.31 -7.54 15.32
C TYR A 90 -13.19 -8.25 16.09
N HIS A 91 -13.32 -9.56 16.27
CA HIS A 91 -12.26 -10.40 16.82
C HIS A 91 -11.35 -10.91 15.69
N GLY A 92 -10.10 -10.49 15.71
CA GLY A 92 -9.09 -10.84 14.71
C GLY A 92 -7.85 -11.49 15.33
N LEU A 93 -6.72 -11.35 14.64
CA LEU A 93 -5.42 -11.80 15.16
C LEU A 93 -5.09 -11.17 16.51
N GLU A 94 -4.40 -11.90 17.38
CA GLU A 94 -3.88 -11.36 18.63
C GLU A 94 -2.98 -10.13 18.39
N CYS A 95 -3.09 -9.13 19.25
CA CYS A 95 -2.21 -7.98 19.22
C CYS A 95 -0.79 -8.40 19.63
N ALA A 96 0.24 -8.05 18.85
CA ALA A 96 1.62 -8.36 19.20
C ALA A 96 2.03 -7.81 20.58
N ILE A 97 1.47 -6.65 20.97
CA ILE A 97 1.81 -5.92 22.19
C ILE A 97 1.02 -6.41 23.41
N CYS A 98 -0.31 -6.44 23.32
CA CYS A 98 -1.17 -6.72 24.48
C CYS A 98 -1.94 -8.04 24.40
N LYS A 99 -1.71 -8.84 23.35
CA LYS A 99 -2.35 -10.15 23.09
C LYS A 99 -3.87 -10.15 22.92
N GLU A 100 -4.55 -9.01 23.14
CA GLU A 100 -5.97 -8.84 22.86
C GLU A 100 -6.33 -9.08 21.39
N THR A 101 -7.53 -9.63 21.15
CA THR A 101 -8.03 -9.97 19.81
C THR A 101 -9.00 -8.95 19.23
N LEU A 102 -9.55 -8.05 20.06
CA LEU A 102 -10.52 -7.04 19.63
C LEU A 102 -9.86 -5.93 18.81
N ARG A 103 -10.35 -5.71 17.59
CA ARG A 103 -9.79 -4.78 16.60
C ARG A 103 -10.87 -3.90 15.98
N TYR A 104 -10.48 -2.70 15.56
CA TYR A 104 -11.32 -1.82 14.76
C TYR A 104 -11.49 -2.37 13.35
N VAL A 105 -12.71 -2.38 12.84
CA VAL A 105 -13.00 -2.85 11.48
C VAL A 105 -12.34 -1.96 10.42
N GLN A 106 -12.34 -0.65 10.61
CA GLN A 106 -11.81 0.33 9.66
C GLN A 106 -10.31 0.18 9.40
N ASN A 107 -9.50 0.15 10.48
CA ASN A 107 -8.04 0.23 10.38
C ASN A 107 -7.31 -1.00 10.99
N MET A 108 -8.04 -2.02 11.44
CA MET A 108 -7.51 -3.27 12.02
C MET A 108 -6.64 -3.09 13.27
N ASN A 109 -6.59 -1.88 13.84
CA ASN A 109 -5.81 -1.60 15.03
C ASN A 109 -6.43 -2.29 16.25
N CYS A 110 -5.58 -2.77 17.15
CA CYS A 110 -6.02 -3.27 18.45
C CYS A 110 -6.73 -2.16 19.24
N VAL A 111 -7.94 -2.46 19.72
CA VAL A 111 -8.77 -1.50 20.45
C VAL A 111 -8.09 -1.05 21.75
N ALA A 112 -7.54 -1.98 22.52
CA ALA A 112 -6.86 -1.69 23.78
C ALA A 112 -5.63 -0.79 23.59
N CYS A 113 -4.73 -1.14 22.68
CA CYS A 113 -3.53 -0.33 22.40
C CYS A 113 -3.87 1.05 21.82
N ASN A 114 -4.93 1.17 21.02
CA ASN A 114 -5.33 2.46 20.47
C ASN A 114 -5.94 3.36 21.57
N ARG A 115 -6.79 2.80 22.44
CA ARG A 115 -7.34 3.51 23.61
C ARG A 115 -6.24 4.01 24.56
N LYS A 116 -5.25 3.16 24.87
CA LYS A 116 -4.08 3.55 25.69
C LYS A 116 -3.30 4.71 25.06
N ARG A 117 -3.03 4.65 23.75
CA ARG A 117 -2.37 5.74 23.01
C ARG A 117 -3.21 7.03 22.99
N ALA A 118 -4.52 6.92 22.83
CA ALA A 118 -5.42 8.08 22.87
C ALA A 118 -5.41 8.76 24.25
N GLN A 119 -5.42 7.98 25.34
CA GLN A 119 -5.30 8.50 26.70
C GLN A 119 -3.99 9.24 26.93
N GLN A 120 -2.87 8.72 26.43
CA GLN A 120 -1.56 9.38 26.55
C GLN A 120 -1.51 10.71 25.78
N ARG A 121 -2.12 10.78 24.59
CA ARG A 121 -2.24 12.03 23.81
C ARG A 121 -3.06 13.10 24.54
N GLY A 122 -4.10 12.68 25.27
CA GLY A 122 -4.89 13.58 26.13
C GLY A 122 -4.07 14.14 27.30
N LYS A 123 -3.26 13.30 27.95
CA LYS A 123 -2.41 13.71 29.08
C LYS A 123 -1.32 14.72 28.67
N GLY A 124 -0.70 14.54 27.50
CA GLY A 124 0.32 15.46 27.00
C GLY A 124 -0.20 16.85 26.63
N LYS A 125 -1.51 17.02 26.42
CA LYS A 125 -2.13 18.34 26.23
C LYS A 125 -2.36 19.05 27.58
N VAL A 126 -2.85 18.34 28.59
CA VAL A 126 -3.10 18.92 29.92
C VAL A 126 -1.79 19.35 30.60
N GLN A 127 -0.73 18.56 30.45
CA GLN A 127 0.55 18.87 31.10
C GLN A 127 1.25 20.11 30.54
N ARG A 128 0.95 20.51 29.29
CA ARG A 128 1.42 21.79 28.74
C ARG A 128 0.67 22.99 29.28
N VAL A 129 -0.60 22.86 29.68
CA VAL A 129 -1.40 23.99 30.17
C VAL A 129 -1.14 24.29 31.66
N VAL A 130 -0.66 23.31 32.43
CA VAL A 130 -0.41 23.47 33.88
C VAL A 130 1.06 23.80 34.20
N GLY A 131 1.97 23.69 33.22
CA GLY A 131 3.40 23.94 33.40
C GLY A 131 3.86 25.40 33.22
N GLU A 132 2.95 26.33 32.88
CA GLU A 132 3.24 27.77 32.70
C GLU A 132 2.69 28.65 33.85
N MET A 133 2.45 28.07 35.04
CA MET A 133 2.03 28.83 36.23
C MET A 133 2.79 28.42 37.51
N ALA A 134 4.11 28.31 37.43
CA ALA A 134 4.99 28.22 38.60
C ALA A 134 6.25 29.07 38.39
#